data_AF-A0A4Q4WJH1-F1
#
_entry.id   AF-A0A4Q4WJH1-F1
#
_cell.length_a   1.000
_cell.length_b   1.000
_cell.length_c   1.000
_cell.angle_alpha   90.00
_cell.angle_beta   90.00
_cell.angle_gamma   90.00
#
_symmetry.space_group_name_H-M   'P 1'
#
loop_
_entity.id
_entity.type
_entity.pdbx_description
1 polymer ?
#
loop_
_entity_poly.entity_id
_entity_poly.type
_entity_poly.pdbx_seq_one_letter_code
_entity_poly.pdbx_strand_id
1 'polypeptide(L)'
;MAASSPRLKLCVKGGFNSGLFAAYPEAKATYRREAEFYYYVAPMTQMRLPPALYCGTDTVSGQGIAIMSDLSGGDYKFGERRDIWPVERALEGAEGLASPRAMTWG
;
A
#
# COMPACT_ATOMS: atom_id res chain seq x y z
N MET A 1 9.42 -18.99 -32.77
CA MET A 1 9.17 -17.65 -32.19
C MET A 1 9.04 -17.83 -30.69
N ALA A 2 9.94 -17.27 -29.88
CA ALA A 2 9.81 -17.30 -28.42
C ALA A 2 8.67 -16.35 -28.03
N ALA A 3 7.70 -16.84 -27.26
CA ALA A 3 6.66 -15.98 -26.69
C ALA A 3 7.33 -14.93 -25.79
N SER A 4 7.09 -13.66 -26.08
CA SER A 4 7.49 -12.55 -25.22
C SER A 4 6.94 -12.79 -23.81
N SER A 5 7.81 -12.84 -22.80
CA SER A 5 7.37 -12.87 -21.40
C SER A 5 6.38 -11.72 -21.13
N PRO A 6 5.32 -11.96 -20.35
CA PRO A 6 4.37 -10.90 -20.01
C PRO A 6 5.10 -9.77 -19.28
N ARG A 7 4.93 -8.53 -19.76
CA ARG A 7 5.47 -7.34 -19.09
C ARG A 7 4.65 -7.08 -17.84
N LEU A 8 5.27 -7.29 -16.68
CA LEU A 8 4.68 -6.93 -15.39
C LEU A 8 4.81 -5.42 -15.17
N LYS A 9 3.68 -4.72 -15.01
CA LYS A 9 3.67 -3.31 -14.62
C LYS A 9 3.70 -3.21 -13.09
N LEU A 10 4.60 -2.37 -12.58
CA LEU A 10 4.87 -2.22 -11.17
C LEU A 10 4.80 -0.75 -10.77
N CYS A 11 4.32 -0.52 -9.55
CA CYS A 11 4.37 0.76 -8.88
C CYS A 11 5.46 0.71 -7.81
N VAL A 12 6.36 1.68 -7.83
CA VAL A 12 7.39 1.85 -6.78
C VAL A 12 6.97 3.02 -5.91
N LYS A 13 6.76 2.76 -4.61
CA LYS A 13 6.45 3.79 -3.63
C LYS A 13 7.60 3.92 -2.65
N GLY A 14 8.02 5.16 -2.42
CA GLY A 14 9.11 5.47 -1.51
C GLY A 14 9.41 6.98 -1.49
N GLY A 15 10.30 7.35 -0.59
CA GLY A 15 10.74 8.73 -0.39
C GLY A 15 11.76 9.19 -1.41
N PHE A 16 11.34 9.53 -2.62
CA PHE A 16 12.28 9.94 -3.68
C PHE A 16 12.38 11.47 -3.87
N ASN A 17 11.49 12.23 -3.24
CA ASN A 17 11.49 13.69 -3.32
C ASN A 17 12.31 14.30 -2.18
N SER A 18 13.53 14.73 -2.47
CA SER A 18 14.41 15.38 -1.49
C SER A 18 13.87 16.72 -0.98
N GLY A 19 13.15 17.48 -1.81
CA GLY A 19 12.52 18.74 -1.42
C GLY A 19 11.44 18.56 -0.37
N LEU A 20 10.66 17.46 -0.47
CA LEU A 20 9.68 17.09 0.55
C LEU A 20 10.35 16.88 1.92
N PHE A 21 11.52 16.24 1.95
CA PHE A 21 12.23 15.96 3.21
C PHE A 21 13.03 17.13 3.75
N ALA A 22 13.41 18.07 2.89
CA ALA A 22 13.96 19.34 3.35
C ALA A 22 12.89 20.17 4.08
N ALA A 23 11.65 20.15 3.57
CA ALA A 23 10.52 20.86 4.18
C ALA A 23 9.89 20.12 5.37
N TYR A 24 9.79 18.79 5.29
CA TYR A 24 9.11 17.91 6.25
C TYR A 24 9.94 16.65 6.51
N PRO A 25 11.01 16.74 7.33
CA PRO A 25 11.89 15.60 7.62
C PRO A 25 11.16 14.35 8.16
N GLU A 26 10.07 14.55 8.90
CA GLU A 26 9.22 13.50 9.46
C GLU A 26 8.52 12.65 8.41
N ALA A 27 8.34 13.16 7.18
CA ALA A 27 7.72 12.42 6.09
C ALA A 27 8.51 11.16 5.71
N LYS A 28 9.82 11.11 6.01
CA LYS A 28 10.63 9.88 5.84
C LYS A 28 10.06 8.70 6.63
N ALA A 29 9.62 8.97 7.86
CA ALA A 29 9.05 7.95 8.72
C ALA A 29 7.73 7.40 8.16
N THR A 30 6.98 8.18 7.37
CA THR A 30 5.77 7.71 6.68
C THR A 30 6.10 6.63 5.65
N TYR A 31 7.10 6.87 4.80
CA TYR A 31 7.52 5.87 3.79
C TYR A 31 8.09 4.61 4.44
N ARG A 32 8.89 4.76 5.51
CA ARG A 32 9.39 3.62 6.29
C ARG A 32 8.25 2.78 6.87
N ARG A 33 7.30 3.43 7.55
CA ARG A 33 6.15 2.75 8.17
C ARG A 33 5.26 2.06 7.16
N GLU A 34 5.12 2.60 5.96
CA GLU A 34 4.35 1.95 4.91
C GLU A 34 5.02 0.67 4.40
N ALA A 35 6.35 0.69 4.18
CA ALA A 35 7.08 -0.52 3.84
C ALA A 35 7.00 -1.57 4.96
N GLU A 36 7.12 -1.14 6.23
CA GLU A 36 6.94 -2.02 7.41
C GLU A 36 5.51 -2.57 7.50
N PHE A 37 4.50 -1.75 7.19
CA PHE A 37 3.10 -2.19 7.16
C PHE A 37 2.91 -3.33 6.16
N TYR A 38 3.37 -3.16 4.91
CA TYR A 38 3.21 -4.22 3.90
C TYR A 38 4.03 -5.48 4.23
N TYR A 39 5.16 -5.35 4.93
CA TYR A 39 5.99 -6.49 5.31
C TYR A 39 5.44 -7.25 6.52
N TYR A 40 5.10 -6.55 7.60
CA TYR A 40 4.73 -7.16 8.89
C TYR A 40 3.23 -7.27 9.10
N VAL A 41 2.47 -6.24 8.76
CA VAL A 41 1.05 -6.13 9.14
C VAL A 41 0.14 -6.68 8.05
N ALA A 42 0.31 -6.27 6.80
CA ALA A 42 -0.56 -6.66 5.70
C ALA A 42 -0.82 -8.18 5.61
N PRO A 43 0.19 -9.08 5.77
CA PRO A 43 -0.02 -10.53 5.73
C PRO A 43 -0.91 -11.08 6.86
N MET A 44 -1.06 -10.33 7.96
CA MET A 44 -1.90 -10.71 9.09
C MET A 44 -3.35 -10.25 8.95
N THR A 45 -3.65 -9.39 7.96
CA THR A 45 -4.97 -8.78 7.80
C THR A 45 -5.77 -9.44 6.68
N GLN A 46 -7.09 -9.23 6.70
CA GLN A 46 -8.00 -9.58 5.60
C GLN A 46 -8.26 -8.39 4.66
N MET A 47 -7.44 -7.34 4.74
CA MET A 47 -7.60 -6.16 3.89
C MET A 47 -7.32 -6.50 2.42
N ARG A 48 -8.15 -5.97 1.51
CA ARG A 48 -7.88 -6.01 0.07
C ARG A 48 -6.84 -4.96 -0.29
N LEU A 49 -5.57 -5.32 -0.16
CA LEU A 49 -4.43 -4.46 -0.45
C LEU A 49 -3.83 -4.77 -1.82
N PRO A 50 -3.22 -3.78 -2.51
CA PRO A 50 -2.38 -4.05 -3.67
C PRO A 50 -1.29 -5.07 -3.30
N PRO A 51 -1.09 -6.16 -4.07
CA PRO A 51 -0.04 -7.12 -3.78
C PRO A 51 1.34 -6.47 -3.82
N ALA A 52 2.09 -6.56 -2.72
CA ALA A 52 3.47 -6.13 -2.65
C ALA A 52 4.42 -7.27 -3.04
N LEU A 53 5.38 -6.97 -3.90
CA LEU A 53 6.42 -7.89 -4.37
C LEU A 53 7.75 -7.68 -3.64
N TYR A 54 7.95 -6.48 -3.10
CA TYR A 54 9.11 -6.14 -2.31
C TYR A 54 8.74 -5.08 -1.28
N CYS A 55 9.23 -5.25 -0.05
CA CYS A 55 9.16 -4.26 1.01
C CYS A 55 10.52 -4.21 1.68
N GLY A 56 11.12 -3.04 1.75
CA GLY A 56 12.44 -2.85 2.35
C GLY A 56 12.54 -1.51 3.04
N THR A 57 13.32 -1.48 4.12
CA THR A 57 13.63 -0.27 4.85
C THR A 57 15.12 -0.12 5.06
N ASP A 58 15.58 1.12 5.09
CA ASP A 58 16.93 1.48 5.51
C ASP A 58 16.83 2.27 6.81
N THR A 59 17.38 1.70 7.89
CA THR A 59 17.36 2.32 9.21
C THR A 59 18.33 3.48 9.33
N VAL A 60 19.33 3.58 8.44
CA VAL A 60 20.32 4.67 8.43
C VAL A 60 19.74 5.92 7.76
N SER A 61 19.23 5.79 6.53
CA SER A 61 18.63 6.93 5.81
C SER A 61 17.19 7.24 6.22
N GLY A 62 16.51 6.26 6.84
CA GLY A 62 15.10 6.32 7.19
C GLY A 62 14.16 6.05 6.01
N GLN A 63 14.68 5.58 4.88
CA GLN A 63 13.89 5.29 3.69
C GLN A 63 13.05 4.01 3.86
N GLY A 64 11.84 4.02 3.30
CA GLY A 64 11.07 2.82 3.03
C GLY A 64 10.71 2.73 1.56
N ILE A 65 10.77 1.51 1.01
CA ILE A 65 10.37 1.21 -0.37
C ILE A 65 9.39 0.04 -0.35
N ALA A 66 8.26 0.23 -1.01
CA ALA A 66 7.31 -0.83 -1.35
C ALA A 66 7.17 -0.89 -2.88
N ILE A 67 7.40 -2.07 -3.47
CA ILE A 67 7.11 -2.35 -4.87
C ILE A 67 5.84 -3.18 -4.91
N MET A 68 4.83 -2.68 -5.62
CA MET A 68 3.49 -3.27 -5.66
C MET A 68 3.01 -3.44 -7.09
N SER A 69 2.01 -4.30 -7.27
CA SER A 69 1.34 -4.48 -8.55
C SER A 69 0.69 -3.18 -9.02
N ASP A 70 0.82 -2.86 -10.30
CA ASP A 70 0.12 -1.73 -10.90
C ASP A 70 -1.37 -2.06 -11.07
N LEU A 71 -2.23 -1.30 -10.39
CA LEU A 71 -3.68 -1.47 -10.45
C LEU A 71 -4.34 -0.72 -11.62
N SER A 72 -3.60 0.10 -12.37
CA SER A 72 -4.16 0.94 -13.45
C SER A 72 -4.75 0.15 -14.61
N GLY A 73 -4.38 -1.12 -14.75
CA GLY A 73 -4.91 -2.02 -15.79
C GLY A 73 -6.19 -2.77 -15.41
N GLY A 74 -6.71 -2.59 -14.18
CA GLY A 74 -7.93 -3.26 -13.71
C GLY A 74 -9.10 -2.30 -13.46
N ASP A 75 -10.23 -2.84 -13.00
CA ASP A 75 -11.44 -2.08 -12.68
C ASP A 75 -11.40 -1.43 -11.28
N TYR A 76 -10.24 -0.92 -10.89
CA TYR A 76 -10.06 -0.22 -9.62
C TYR A 76 -10.37 1.26 -9.78
N LYS A 77 -11.27 1.79 -8.93
CA LYS A 77 -11.64 3.21 -8.91
C LYS A 77 -11.67 3.71 -7.49
N PHE A 78 -11.22 4.95 -7.30
CA PHE A 78 -11.53 5.69 -6.09
C PHE A 78 -13.03 5.95 -6.05
N GLY A 79 -13.62 5.82 -4.87
CA GLY A 79 -15.01 6.20 -4.65
C GLY A 79 -15.17 7.72 -4.63
N GLU A 80 -16.27 8.21 -5.19
CA GLU A 80 -16.65 9.61 -5.10
C GLU A 80 -17.52 9.87 -3.87
N ARG A 81 -17.45 11.07 -3.30
CA ARG A 81 -18.22 11.43 -2.09
C ARG A 81 -19.73 11.28 -2.29
N ARG A 82 -20.20 11.44 -3.53
CA ARG A 82 -21.64 11.39 -3.89
C ARG A 82 -22.11 9.98 -4.23
N ASP A 83 -21.22 9.00 -4.27
CA ASP A 83 -21.60 7.62 -4.56
C ASP A 83 -22.44 7.08 -3.40
N ILE A 84 -23.63 6.59 -3.72
CA ILE A 84 -24.48 5.89 -2.77
C ILE A 84 -24.02 4.43 -2.78
N TRP A 85 -23.33 4.03 -1.71
CA TRP A 85 -22.86 2.67 -1.56
C TRP A 85 -23.94 1.78 -0.94
N PRO A 86 -24.16 0.56 -1.46
CA PRO A 86 -24.95 -0.46 -0.77
C PRO A 86 -24.40 -0.75 0.62
N VAL A 87 -25.27 -1.12 1.56
CA VAL A 87 -24.90 -1.40 2.96
C VAL A 87 -23.84 -2.49 3.04
N GLU A 88 -23.95 -3.51 2.19
CA GLU A 88 -23.04 -4.64 2.12
C GLU A 88 -21.62 -4.16 1.79
N ARG A 89 -21.48 -3.24 0.82
CA ARG A 89 -20.19 -2.67 0.45
C ARG A 89 -19.61 -1.79 1.55
N ALA A 90 -20.45 -1.03 2.25
CA ALA A 90 -20.00 -0.25 3.40
C ALA A 90 -19.51 -1.15 4.54
N LEU A 91 -20.20 -2.28 4.78
CA LEU A 91 -19.82 -3.28 5.76
C LEU A 91 -18.48 -3.94 5.42
N GLU A 92 -18.27 -4.37 4.16
CA GLU A 92 -16.99 -4.92 3.72
C GLU A 92 -15.82 -3.97 3.98
N GLY A 93 -16.03 -2.66 3.74
CA GLY A 93 -15.04 -1.63 4.06
C GLY A 93 -14.77 -1.52 5.56
N ALA A 94 -15.81 -1.56 6.38
CA ALA A 94 -15.70 -1.52 7.84
C ALA A 94 -14.96 -2.75 8.41
N GLU A 95 -15.26 -3.95 7.89
CA GLU A 95 -14.60 -5.20 8.26
C GLU A 95 -13.10 -5.16 7.90
N GLY A 96 -12.77 -4.69 6.69
CA GLY A 96 -11.40 -4.48 6.27
C GLY A 96 -10.63 -3.55 7.22
N LEU A 97 -11.25 -2.45 7.67
CA LEU A 97 -10.64 -1.52 8.63
C LEU A 97 -10.58 -2.07 10.07
N ALA A 98 -11.46 -2.99 10.43
CA ALA A 98 -11.46 -3.65 11.73
C ALA A 98 -10.40 -4.76 11.83
N SER A 99 -10.11 -5.45 10.72
CA SER A 99 -9.18 -6.58 10.66
C SER A 99 -7.79 -6.28 11.25
N PRO A 100 -7.11 -5.16 10.91
CA PRO A 100 -5.83 -4.82 11.51
C PRO A 100 -5.88 -4.70 13.04
N ARG A 101 -6.95 -4.08 13.58
CA ARG A 101 -7.10 -3.90 15.03
C ARG A 101 -7.28 -5.24 15.73
N ALA A 102 -8.13 -6.11 15.20
CA ALA A 102 -8.36 -7.43 15.78
C ALA A 102 -7.08 -8.27 15.87
N MET A 103 -6.16 -8.12 14.91
CA MET A 103 -4.96 -8.95 14.80
C MET A 103 -3.73 -8.39 15.51
N THR A 104 -3.73 -7.10 15.87
CA THR A 104 -2.52 -6.42 16.40
C THR A 104 -2.66 -5.83 17.79
N TRP A 105 -3.87 -5.77 18.37
CA TRP A 105 -4.13 -5.12 19.67
C TRP A 105 -4.45 -6.11 20.81
N GLY A 106 -4.33 -7.41 20.56
CA GLY A 106 -4.50 -8.49 21.55
C GLY A 106 -3.32 -8.64 22.50
#